data_AF-A0A0R3QI44-F1
#
_entry.id   AF-A0A0R3QI44-F1
#
_cell.length_a   1.000
_cell.length_b   1.000
_cell.length_c   1.000
_cell.angle_alpha   90.00
_cell.angle_beta   90.00
_cell.angle_gamma   90.00
#
_symmetry.space_group_name_H-M   'P 1'
#
loop_
_entity.id
_entity.type
_entity.pdbx_description
1 polymer ?
#
loop_
_entity_poly.entity_id
_entity_poly.type
_entity_poly.pdbx_seq_one_letter_code
_entity_poly.pdbx_strand_id
1 'polypeptide(L)' 'MDVVLKIYHDCDDGIKPCQRKVVLRIPDQYVTRSSDVKQWFNGGELNMEFKFPDEERSCIN' A
#
# COMPACT_ATOMS: atom_id res chain seq x y z
N MET A 1 3.16 -12.68 -11.05
CA MET A 1 2.59 -11.33 -11.30
C MET A 1 2.98 -10.51 -10.10
N ASP A 2 3.63 -9.36 -10.29
CA ASP A 2 4.03 -8.55 -9.14
C ASP A 2 2.84 -7.71 -8.69
N VAL A 3 2.18 -8.15 -7.61
CA VAL A 3 1.00 -7.49 -7.05
C VAL A 3 1.41 -6.78 -5.78
N VAL A 4 1.17 -5.47 -5.75
CA VAL A 4 1.49 -4.60 -4.62
C VAL A 4 0.26 -3.80 -4.20
N LEU A 5 0.10 -3.60 -2.90
CA LEU A 5 -0.80 -2.62 -2.32
C LEU A 5 -0.05 -1.30 -2.17
N LYS A 6 -0.54 -0.26 -2.83
CA LYS A 6 -0.02 1.10 -2.70
C LYS A 6 -0.97 1.90 -1.82
N ILE A 7 -0.45 2.47 -0.75
CA ILE A 7 -1.20 3.30 0.19
C ILE A 7 -0.69 4.73 0.04
N TYR A 8 -1.58 5.65 -0.31
CA TYR A 8 -1.31 7.08 -0.40
C TYR A 8 -1.98 7.78 0.77
N HIS A 9 -1.23 8.55 1.56
CA HIS A 9 -1.76 9.15 2.78
C HIS A 9 -1.09 10.48 3.12
N ASP A 10 -1.81 11.27 3.93
CA ASP A 10 -1.36 12.55 4.48
C ASP A 10 -1.26 12.53 6.02
N CYS A 11 -1.32 11.33 6.62
CA CYS A 11 -1.14 11.15 8.06
C CYS A 11 0.24 11.69 8.50
N ASP A 12 0.24 12.62 9.47
CA ASP A 12 1.40 13.39 9.93
C ASP A 12 2.22 14.04 8.79
N ASP A 13 1.56 14.44 7.69
CA ASP A 13 2.26 15.01 6.53
C ASP A 13 2.37 16.55 6.52
N GLY A 14 1.56 17.22 7.35
CA GLY A 14 1.49 18.67 7.42
C GLY A 14 1.00 19.32 6.11
N ILE A 15 1.39 20.58 5.87
CA ILE A 15 1.08 21.29 4.61
C ILE A 15 2.24 21.08 3.63
N LYS A 16 2.40 19.84 3.14
CA LYS A 16 3.43 19.51 2.15
C LYS A 16 2.77 19.03 0.85
N PRO A 17 3.31 19.41 -0.32
CA PRO A 17 2.76 18.97 -1.59
C PRO A 17 3.02 17.47 -1.80
N CYS A 18 2.05 16.79 -2.41
CA CYS A 18 2.08 15.35 -2.72
C CYS A 18 1.95 14.44 -1.51
N GLN A 19 1.41 13.23 -1.71
CA GLN A 19 1.11 12.31 -0.61
C GLN A 19 2.31 11.40 -0.29
N ARG A 20 2.42 10.97 0.97
CA ARG A 20 3.30 9.87 1.37
C ARG A 20 2.77 8.58 0.74
N LYS A 21 3.67 7.74 0.22
CA LYS A 21 3.35 6.51 -0.51
C LYS A 21 4.10 5.35 0.13
N VAL A 22 3.34 4.39 0.63
CA VAL A 22 3.83 3.09 1.12
C VAL A 22 3.48 2.02 0.10
N VAL A 23 4.44 1.14 -0.20
CA VAL A 23 4.24 0.01 -1.13
C VAL A 23 4.47 -1.29 -0.38
N LEU A 24 3.43 -2.12 -0.29
CA LEU A 24 3.47 -3.42 0.37
C LEU A 24 3.27 -4.52 -0.67
N ARG A 25 4.17 -5.51 -0.68
CA ARG A 25 4.05 -6.68 -1.55
C ARG A 25 2.99 -7.64 -1.00
N ILE A 26 2.10 -8.12 -1.87
CA ILE A 26 1.16 -9.17 -1.52
C ILE A 26 1.85 -10.53 -1.74
N PRO A 27 1.81 -11.46 -0.75
CA PRO A 27 2.43 -12.77 -0.93
C PRO A 27 1.77 -13.54 -2.07
N ASP A 28 2.59 -14.18 -2.91
CA ASP A 28 2.15 -14.82 -4.16
C ASP A 28 1.06 -15.88 -3.97
N GLN A 29 0.98 -16.52 -2.80
CA GLN A 29 -0.06 -17.50 -2.47
C GLN A 29 -1.49 -16.92 -2.49
N TYR A 30 -1.63 -15.60 -2.30
CA TYR A 30 -2.92 -14.90 -2.40
C TYR A 30 -3.23 -14.40 -3.81
N VAL A 31 -2.29 -14.51 -4.74
CA VAL A 31 -2.41 -13.98 -6.11
C VAL A 31 -2.78 -15.11 -7.07
N THR A 32 -4.00 -15.06 -7.60
CA THR A 32 -4.49 -16.08 -8.54
C THR A 32 -5.16 -15.45 -9.76
N ARG A 33 -4.98 -16.05 -10.94
CA ARG A 33 -5.69 -15.68 -12.17
C ARG A 33 -6.94 -16.55 -12.29
N SER A 34 -8.08 -16.01 -11.87
CA SER A 34 -9.35 -16.71 -11.74
C SER A 34 -10.50 -15.71 -11.81
N SER A 35 -11.67 -16.12 -12.30
CA SER A 35 -12.91 -15.34 -12.20
C SER A 35 -13.45 -15.30 -10.77
N ASP A 36 -13.19 -16.37 -10.01
CA ASP A 36 -13.67 -16.55 -8.64
C ASP A 36 -12.54 -16.35 -7.63
N VAL A 37 -12.87 -15.76 -6.48
CA VAL A 37 -11.94 -15.53 -5.38
C VAL A 37 -11.59 -16.86 -4.72
N LYS A 38 -10.29 -17.20 -4.67
CA LYS A 38 -9.81 -18.45 -4.05
C LYS A 38 -9.42 -18.28 -2.58
N GLN A 39 -8.85 -17.14 -2.22
CA GLN A 39 -8.36 -16.86 -0.87
C GLN A 39 -8.34 -15.36 -0.62
N TRP A 40 -8.83 -14.95 0.54
CA TRP A 40 -8.79 -13.56 0.98
C TRP A 40 -7.46 -13.26 1.67
N PHE A 41 -6.84 -12.13 1.32
CA PHE A 41 -5.69 -11.59 2.04
C PHE A 41 -6.20 -10.55 3.06
N ASN A 42 -6.06 -10.84 4.36
CA ASN A 42 -6.34 -9.86 5.41
C ASN A 42 -5.08 -9.05 5.71
N GLY A 43 -5.08 -7.77 5.35
CA GLY A 43 -3.96 -6.85 5.57
C GLY A 43 -3.85 -6.30 7.00
N GLY A 44 -4.83 -6.58 7.86
CA GLY A 44 -4.90 -6.05 9.21
C GLY A 44 -5.14 -4.55 9.27
N GLU A 45 -4.81 -3.96 10.42
CA GLU A 45 -4.88 -2.52 10.68
C GLU A 45 -3.45 -1.97 10.81
N LEU A 46 -3.15 -0.91 10.05
CA LEU A 46 -1.83 -0.32 9.98
C LEU A 46 -1.88 1.15 10.40
N ASN A 47 -1.04 1.53 11.37
CA ASN A 47 -0.84 2.93 11.72
C ASN A 47 0.08 3.58 10.68
N MET A 48 -0.36 4.69 10.08
CA MET A 48 0.34 5.40 9.00
C MET A 48 1.10 6.64 9.48
N GLU A 49 1.17 6.89 10.79
CA GLU A 49 1.82 8.06 11.38
C GLU A 49 3.35 7.97 11.26
N PHE A 50 3.94 6.82 11.60
CA PHE A 50 5.39 6.62 11.52
C PHE A 50 5.89 6.54 10.07
N LYS A 51 7.20 6.72 9.88
CA LYS A 51 7.83 6.60 8.55
C LYS A 51 8.22 5.17 8.24
N PHE A 52 7.70 4.62 7.14
CA PHE A 52 8.09 3.30 6.66
C PHE A 52 9.50 3.35 6.02
N PRO A 53 10.31 2.29 6.13
CA PRO A 53 11.70 2.28 5.63
C PRO A 53 11.83 2.66 4.14
N ASP A 54 10.88 2.23 3.31
CA ASP A 54 10.85 2.48 1.85
C ASP A 54 9.71 3.43 1.45
N GLU A 55 9.32 4.33 2.35
CA GLU A 55 8.29 5.32 2.06
C GLU A 55 8.81 6.40 1.11
N GLU A 56 8.04 6.65 0.04
CA GLU A 56 8.32 7.68 -0.94
C GLU A 56 7.23 8.77 -0.91
N ARG A 57 7.41 9.83 -1.69
CA ARG A 57 6.34 10.79 -2.00
C ARG A 57 5.88 10.64 -3.43
N SER A 58 4.58 10.78 -3.65
CA SER A 58 3.98 10.63 -4.97
C SER A 58 3.05 11.79 -5.28
N CYS A 59 3.41 12.56 -6.31
CA CYS A 59 2.63 13.69 -6.82
C CYS A 59 1.70 13.21 -7.93
N ILE A 60 0.88 12.18 -7.67
CA ILE A 60 -0.03 11.67 -8.70
C ILE A 60 -0.98 12.80 -9.07
N ASN A 61 -0.84 13.27 -10.31
CA ASN A 61 -1.86 14.07 -11.00
C ASN A 61 -2.92 13.14 -11.59
#